data_AF-A0A2U8GWY1-F1
#
_entry.id   AF-A0A2U8GWY1-F1
#
_cell.length_a   1.000
_cell.length_b   1.000
_cell.length_c   1.000
_cell.angle_alpha   90.00
_cell.angle_beta   90.00
_cell.angle_gamma   90.00
#
_symmetry.space_group_name_H-M   'P 1'
#
loop_
_entity.id
_entity.type
_entity.pdbx_description
1 polymer ?
#
loop_
_entity_poly.entity_id
_entity_poly.type
_entity_poly.pdbx_seq_one_letter_code
_entity_poly.pdbx_strand_id
1 'polypeptide(L)'
;MPANANFPKIGTLRREIAALAARMMAEDGISDYGFAKRKAAKQLGASVSESLPNNAEIEAELRVWQALYQDDEQAERLEAMRSAAVEIMQLLADFRPYLTGGALDGTAGRYSELEIELYPESAKEVEIFFLNQDLAYEHREPRRPAPGAPEVVLSLDWDDVPVRLSIYGAGAERNGRRPHQERARLAQVEALLNNAAAAE
;
A
#
# COMPACT_ATOMS: atom_id res chain seq x y z
N MET A 1 6.68 33.16 45.35
CA MET A 1 6.13 32.87 44.00
C MET A 1 6.84 31.64 43.47
N PRO A 2 6.28 30.41 43.51
CA PRO A 2 6.94 29.29 42.87
C PRO A 2 6.54 29.21 41.38
N ALA A 3 7.55 29.13 40.52
CA ALA A 3 7.42 28.85 39.10
C ALA A 3 6.98 27.39 38.90
N ASN A 4 5.83 27.20 38.26
CA ASN A 4 5.25 25.87 38.08
C ASN A 4 5.91 25.18 36.88
N ALA A 5 6.72 24.16 37.16
CA ALA A 5 7.43 23.35 36.17
C ALA A 5 6.46 22.41 35.43
N ASN A 6 6.06 22.78 34.21
CA ASN A 6 5.23 21.95 33.34
C ASN A 6 6.04 21.39 32.15
N PHE A 7 7.15 20.69 32.42
CA PHE A 7 8.08 20.17 31.41
C PHE A 7 8.11 18.65 31.10
N PRO A 8 7.23 17.77 31.63
CA PRO A 8 7.20 16.36 31.19
C PRO A 8 6.22 16.07 30.03
N LYS A 9 5.21 16.92 29.78
CA LYS A 9 4.15 16.66 28.77
C LYS A 9 4.53 17.05 27.33
N ILE A 10 5.45 18.00 27.16
CA ILE A 10 5.84 18.51 25.83
C ILE A 10 6.75 17.51 25.11
N GLY A 11 7.63 16.82 25.83
CA GLY A 11 8.51 15.80 25.27
C GLY A 11 7.77 14.53 24.86
N THR A 12 6.74 14.13 25.61
CA THR A 12 5.89 12.97 25.27
C THR A 12 5.03 13.25 24.05
N LEU A 13 4.38 14.42 23.99
CA LEU A 13 3.56 14.81 22.85
C LEU A 13 4.39 14.93 21.55
N ARG A 14 5.61 15.47 21.64
CA ARG A 14 6.53 15.55 20.47
C ARG A 14 6.90 14.17 19.94
N ARG A 15 7.21 13.22 20.84
CA ARG A 15 7.53 11.83 20.46
C ARG A 15 6.31 11.12 19.87
N GLU A 16 5.12 11.34 20.42
CA GLU A 16 3.87 10.79 19.88
C GLU A 16 3.56 11.35 18.47
N ILE A 17 3.78 12.65 18.25
CA ILE A 17 3.67 13.25 16.91
C ILE A 17 4.71 12.66 15.96
N ALA A 18 5.95 12.41 16.42
CA ALA A 18 7.01 11.83 15.61
C ALA A 18 6.69 10.38 15.20
N ALA A 19 6.23 9.56 16.15
CA ALA A 19 5.82 8.18 15.91
C ALA A 19 4.61 8.10 14.99
N LEU A 20 3.60 8.95 15.20
CA LEU A 20 2.41 9.00 14.34
C LEU A 20 2.76 9.50 12.93
N ALA A 21 3.66 10.49 12.81
CA ALA A 21 4.14 10.95 11.51
C ALA A 21 4.95 9.85 10.79
N ALA A 22 5.88 9.18 11.47
CA ALA A 22 6.64 8.06 10.92
C ALA A 22 5.72 6.94 10.44
N ARG A 23 4.70 6.60 11.24
CA ARG A 23 3.66 5.64 10.89
C ARG A 23 2.88 6.06 9.64
N MET A 24 2.41 7.30 9.57
CA MET A 24 1.73 7.82 8.37
C MET A 24 2.63 7.81 7.12
N MET A 25 3.93 8.05 7.29
CA MET A 25 4.87 7.99 6.18
C MET A 25 5.10 6.54 5.70
N ALA A 26 5.18 5.59 6.63
CA ALA A 26 5.35 4.18 6.32
C ALA A 26 4.07 3.50 5.79
N GLU A 27 2.90 3.87 6.31
CA GLU A 27 1.60 3.24 5.98
C GLU A 27 0.87 3.97 4.85
N ASP A 28 0.79 5.31 4.89
CA ASP A 28 0.04 6.09 3.89
C ASP A 28 0.88 6.46 2.65
N GLY A 29 2.17 6.09 2.61
CA GLY A 29 3.11 6.44 1.54
C GLY A 29 3.40 7.94 1.44
N ILE A 30 3.26 8.68 2.55
CA ILE A 30 3.52 10.12 2.57
C ILE A 30 5.03 10.36 2.54
N SER A 31 5.54 10.96 1.46
CA SER A 31 6.96 11.33 1.34
C SER A 31 7.30 12.71 1.90
N ASP A 32 6.30 13.57 2.11
CA ASP A 32 6.48 14.91 2.68
C ASP A 32 6.40 14.88 4.22
N TYR A 33 7.58 14.93 4.86
CA TYR A 33 7.73 15.03 6.31
C TYR A 33 6.97 16.21 6.93
N GLY A 34 6.88 17.34 6.24
CA GLY A 34 6.16 18.53 6.71
C GLY A 34 4.64 18.31 6.67
N PHE A 35 4.14 17.65 5.64
CA PHE A 35 2.74 17.23 5.55
C PHE A 35 2.40 16.19 6.63
N ALA A 36 3.22 15.14 6.78
CA ALA A 36 3.05 14.10 7.78
C ALA A 36 2.98 14.69 9.20
N LYS A 37 3.90 15.60 9.55
CA LYS A 37 3.92 16.27 10.86
C LYS A 37 2.67 17.07 11.16
N ARG A 38 2.21 17.87 10.21
CA ARG A 38 1.02 18.71 10.41
C ARG A 38 -0.23 17.85 10.51
N LYS A 39 -0.31 16.76 9.72
CA LYS A 39 -1.41 15.78 9.78
C LYS A 39 -1.41 15.07 11.14
N ALA A 40 -0.26 14.59 11.60
CA ALA A 40 -0.09 13.93 12.90
C ALA A 40 -0.43 14.87 14.07
N ALA A 41 0.09 16.11 14.07
CA ALA A 41 -0.20 17.09 15.11
C ALA A 41 -1.70 17.44 15.17
N LYS A 42 -2.35 17.61 14.02
CA LYS A 42 -3.80 17.86 13.94
C LYS A 42 -4.62 16.69 14.49
N GLN A 43 -4.21 15.45 14.21
CA GLN A 43 -4.91 14.25 14.69
C GLN A 43 -4.78 14.06 16.20
N LEU A 44 -3.66 14.48 16.79
CA LEU A 44 -3.42 14.46 18.23
C LEU A 44 -3.97 15.69 18.98
N GLY A 45 -4.68 16.58 18.28
CA GLY A 45 -5.24 17.80 18.88
C GLY A 45 -4.17 18.81 19.34
N ALA A 46 -2.92 18.64 18.89
CA ALA A 46 -1.81 19.52 19.23
C ALA A 46 -1.85 20.80 18.39
N SER A 47 -1.60 21.94 19.02
CA SER A 47 -1.45 23.19 18.28
C SER A 47 -0.13 23.17 17.50
N VAL A 48 -0.12 23.66 16.26
CA VAL A 48 1.09 23.72 15.39
C VAL A 48 2.21 24.57 16.02
N SER A 49 1.91 25.33 17.08
CA SER A 49 2.88 26.12 17.84
C SER A 49 3.60 25.34 18.94
N GLU A 50 3.09 24.18 19.36
CA GLU A 50 3.72 23.33 20.39
C GLU A 50 4.73 22.39 19.73
N SER A 51 5.99 22.83 19.75
CA SER A 51 7.21 22.09 19.37
C SER A 51 7.02 20.83 18.51
N LEU A 52 6.74 21.03 17.22
CA LEU A 52 6.73 19.93 16.26
C LEU A 52 8.08 19.20 16.25
N PRO A 53 8.08 17.87 16.04
CA PRO A 53 9.31 17.11 15.92
C PRO A 53 10.14 17.57 14.72
N ASN A 54 11.45 17.43 14.84
CA ASN A 54 12.35 17.63 13.71
C ASN A 54 12.28 16.43 12.75
N ASN A 55 12.84 16.57 11.54
CA ASN A 55 12.82 15.46 10.58
C ASN A 55 13.64 14.25 11.06
N ALA A 56 14.72 14.48 11.82
CA ALA A 56 15.59 13.42 12.33
C ALA A 56 14.92 12.56 13.41
N GLU A 57 14.03 13.15 14.23
CA GLU A 57 13.21 12.43 15.21
C GLU A 57 12.20 11.53 14.50
N ILE A 58 11.60 12.01 13.39
CA ILE A 58 10.70 11.19 12.57
C ILE A 58 11.46 10.08 11.86
N GLU A 59 12.65 10.38 11.34
CA GLU A 59 13.48 9.38 10.68
C GLU A 59 13.98 8.30 11.66
N ALA A 60 14.28 8.69 12.90
CA ALA A 60 14.63 7.74 13.96
C ALA A 60 13.45 6.84 14.31
N GLU A 61 12.25 7.40 14.49
CA GLU A 61 11.02 6.62 14.71
C GLU A 61 10.68 5.76 13.49
N LEU A 62 10.92 6.25 12.26
CA LEU A 62 10.73 5.49 11.04
C LEU A 62 11.69 4.30 10.95
N ARG A 63 12.95 4.49 11.34
CA ARG A 63 13.96 3.43 11.39
C ARG A 63 13.64 2.40 12.48
N VAL A 64 13.15 2.84 13.63
CA VAL A 64 12.68 1.95 14.71
C VAL A 64 11.46 1.17 14.26
N TRP A 65 10.52 1.83 13.58
CA TRP A 65 9.34 1.20 13.01
C TRP A 65 9.74 0.17 11.95
N GLN A 66 10.57 0.54 10.99
CA GLN A 66 11.11 -0.39 9.98
C GLN A 66 11.81 -1.59 10.63
N ALA A 67 12.72 -1.36 11.58
CA ALA A 67 13.46 -2.44 12.25
C ALA A 67 12.59 -3.36 13.12
N LEU A 68 11.51 -2.86 13.72
CA LEU A 68 10.58 -3.67 14.52
C LEU A 68 9.63 -4.53 13.67
N TYR A 69 9.46 -4.19 12.37
CA TYR A 69 8.47 -4.82 11.51
C TYR A 69 9.09 -5.50 10.25
N GLN A 70 10.42 -5.61 10.13
CA GLN A 70 11.09 -6.02 8.88
C GLN A 70 11.54 -7.48 8.73
N ASP A 71 11.76 -8.30 9.76
CA ASP A 71 12.53 -9.56 9.52
C ASP A 71 11.68 -10.83 9.29
N ASP A 72 10.67 -11.17 10.10
CA ASP A 72 10.00 -12.49 9.96
C ASP A 72 8.54 -12.41 9.45
N GLU A 73 7.72 -11.47 9.96
CA GLU A 73 6.31 -11.31 9.53
C GLU A 73 6.21 -10.90 8.04
N GLN A 74 7.26 -10.28 7.49
CA GLN A 74 7.26 -9.79 6.12
C GLN A 74 7.42 -10.91 5.09
N ALA A 75 8.17 -11.98 5.40
CA ALA A 75 8.39 -13.10 4.49
C ALA A 75 7.12 -13.97 4.33
N GLU A 76 6.54 -14.42 5.45
CA GLU A 76 5.30 -15.20 5.46
C GLU A 76 4.15 -14.42 4.81
N ARG A 77 4.04 -13.12 5.10
CA ARG A 77 2.99 -12.28 4.52
C ARG A 77 3.20 -12.05 3.03
N LEU A 78 4.44 -11.93 2.58
CA LEU A 78 4.75 -11.81 1.15
C LEU A 78 4.39 -13.09 0.39
N GLU A 79 4.64 -14.25 0.99
CA GLU A 79 4.22 -15.54 0.45
C GLU A 79 2.68 -15.65 0.38
N ALA A 80 1.98 -15.27 1.45
CA ALA A 80 0.51 -15.24 1.47
C ALA A 80 -0.05 -14.30 0.39
N MET A 81 0.52 -13.08 0.26
CA MET A 81 0.12 -12.12 -0.77
C MET A 81 0.36 -12.65 -2.19
N ARG A 82 1.50 -13.30 -2.43
CA ARG A 82 1.81 -13.87 -3.75
C ARG A 82 0.94 -15.08 -4.07
N SER A 83 0.59 -15.88 -3.06
CA SER A 83 -0.34 -17.01 -3.21
C SER A 83 -1.74 -16.53 -3.59
N ALA A 84 -2.27 -15.54 -2.85
CA ALA A 84 -3.52 -14.86 -3.20
C ALA A 84 -3.46 -14.24 -4.60
N ALA A 85 -2.33 -13.64 -4.98
CA ALA A 85 -2.13 -13.11 -6.32
C ALA A 85 -2.29 -14.18 -7.40
N VAL A 86 -1.68 -15.35 -7.22
CA VAL A 86 -1.79 -16.46 -8.18
C VAL A 86 -3.25 -16.89 -8.33
N GLU A 87 -3.98 -17.09 -7.23
CA GLU A 87 -5.39 -17.48 -7.26
C GLU A 87 -6.26 -16.45 -7.99
N ILE A 88 -6.13 -15.17 -7.64
CA ILE A 88 -6.90 -14.07 -8.25
C ILE A 88 -6.54 -13.93 -9.73
N MET A 89 -5.25 -14.02 -10.08
CA MET A 89 -4.79 -13.93 -11.47
C MET A 89 -5.25 -15.13 -12.31
N GLN A 90 -5.41 -16.32 -11.72
CA GLN A 90 -6.01 -17.48 -12.38
C GLN A 90 -7.51 -17.28 -12.59
N LEU A 91 -8.23 -16.79 -11.57
CA LEU A 91 -9.65 -16.48 -11.66
C LEU A 91 -9.94 -15.43 -12.74
N LEU A 92 -9.06 -14.44 -12.87
CA LEU A 92 -9.20 -13.31 -13.79
C LEU A 92 -8.38 -13.45 -15.08
N ALA A 93 -7.97 -14.68 -15.45
CA ALA A 93 -7.11 -14.94 -16.59
C ALA A 93 -7.64 -14.32 -17.91
N ASP A 94 -8.95 -14.35 -18.11
CA ASP A 94 -9.63 -13.79 -19.29
C ASP A 94 -9.44 -12.26 -19.42
N PHE A 95 -9.15 -11.56 -18.31
CA PHE A 95 -8.98 -10.11 -18.27
C PHE A 95 -7.51 -9.67 -18.32
N ARG A 96 -6.59 -10.57 -18.68
CA ARG A 96 -5.15 -10.32 -18.84
C ARG A 96 -4.53 -9.65 -17.60
N PRO A 97 -4.48 -10.36 -16.45
CA PRO A 97 -4.05 -9.77 -15.19
C PRO A 97 -2.52 -9.66 -15.09
N TYR A 98 -2.04 -8.59 -14.45
CA TYR A 98 -0.63 -8.35 -14.15
C TYR A 98 -0.46 -7.95 -12.69
N LEU A 99 0.42 -8.63 -11.96
CA LEU A 99 0.82 -8.24 -10.61
C LEU A 99 1.77 -7.04 -10.68
N THR A 100 1.56 -6.07 -9.78
CA THR A 100 2.39 -4.87 -9.63
C THR A 100 2.57 -4.53 -8.15
N GLY A 101 3.41 -3.52 -7.86
CA GLY A 101 3.58 -2.99 -6.51
C GLY A 101 4.40 -3.88 -5.59
N GLY A 102 4.24 -3.68 -4.27
CA GLY A 102 5.15 -4.23 -3.27
C GLY A 102 5.23 -5.77 -3.24
N ALA A 103 4.16 -6.48 -3.62
CA ALA A 103 4.14 -7.95 -3.63
C ALA A 103 5.06 -8.52 -4.73
N LEU A 104 5.23 -7.78 -5.82
CA LEU A 104 6.20 -8.09 -6.86
C LEU A 104 7.62 -7.75 -6.41
N ASP A 105 7.82 -6.50 -5.98
CA ASP A 105 9.15 -5.96 -5.62
C ASP A 105 9.72 -6.56 -4.32
N GLY A 106 8.92 -7.32 -3.57
CA GLY A 106 9.30 -7.88 -2.26
C GLY A 106 9.30 -6.85 -1.13
N THR A 107 8.76 -5.65 -1.37
CA THR A 107 8.68 -4.55 -0.40
C THR A 107 7.32 -4.48 0.31
N ALA A 108 6.43 -5.46 0.06
CA ALA A 108 5.11 -5.51 0.68
C ALA A 108 5.21 -5.69 2.19
N GLY A 109 4.69 -4.71 2.94
CA GLY A 109 4.62 -4.73 4.40
C GLY A 109 3.21 -5.05 4.91
N ARG A 110 3.01 -4.84 6.21
CA ARG A 110 1.76 -5.18 6.92
C ARG A 110 0.49 -4.49 6.40
N TYR A 111 0.62 -3.32 5.79
CA TYR A 111 -0.51 -2.55 5.25
C TYR A 111 -0.47 -2.43 3.73
N SER A 112 0.40 -3.22 3.08
CA SER A 112 0.43 -3.26 1.63
C SER A 112 -0.81 -3.97 1.11
N GLU A 113 -1.45 -3.32 0.13
CA GLU A 113 -2.50 -3.92 -0.67
C GLU A 113 -1.85 -4.74 -1.78
N LEU A 114 -2.51 -5.83 -2.17
CA LEU A 114 -2.14 -6.59 -3.35
C LEU A 114 -2.60 -5.82 -4.60
N GLU A 115 -1.66 -5.36 -5.43
CA GLU A 115 -1.97 -4.51 -6.59
C GLU A 115 -1.97 -5.32 -7.88
N ILE A 116 -3.15 -5.50 -8.48
CA ILE A 116 -3.29 -6.20 -9.77
C ILE A 116 -3.88 -5.23 -10.79
N GLU A 117 -3.26 -5.19 -11.96
CA GLU A 117 -3.78 -4.46 -13.11
C GLU A 117 -4.51 -5.40 -14.07
N LEU A 118 -5.67 -4.98 -14.56
CA LEU A 118 -6.47 -5.72 -15.53
C LEU A 118 -6.61 -4.93 -16.83
N TYR A 119 -6.66 -5.66 -17.94
CA TYR A 119 -6.80 -5.09 -19.28
C TYR A 119 -7.95 -5.77 -20.03
N PRO A 120 -9.21 -5.68 -19.54
CA PRO A 120 -10.37 -6.24 -20.23
C PRO A 120 -10.72 -5.43 -21.50
N GLU A 121 -11.64 -5.93 -22.31
CA GLU A 121 -12.23 -5.14 -23.40
C GLU A 121 -13.15 -4.03 -22.85
N SER A 122 -13.80 -4.27 -21.71
CA SER A 122 -14.54 -3.26 -20.96
C SER A 122 -14.48 -3.50 -19.45
N ALA A 123 -14.35 -2.43 -18.66
CA ALA A 123 -14.44 -2.51 -17.20
C ALA A 123 -15.75 -3.13 -16.71
N LYS A 124 -16.85 -2.97 -17.46
CA LYS A 124 -18.14 -3.57 -17.14
C LYS A 124 -18.13 -5.10 -17.13
N GLU A 125 -17.30 -5.72 -17.96
CA GLU A 125 -17.22 -7.19 -18.02
C GLU A 125 -16.65 -7.75 -16.71
N VAL A 126 -15.68 -7.06 -16.11
CA VAL A 126 -15.10 -7.42 -14.81
C VAL A 126 -16.13 -7.27 -13.69
N GLU A 127 -16.88 -6.16 -13.68
CA GLU A 127 -17.96 -5.95 -12.69
C GLU A 127 -19.06 -7.03 -12.81
N ILE A 128 -19.49 -7.35 -14.03
CA ILE A 128 -20.47 -8.42 -14.27
C ILE A 128 -19.91 -9.78 -13.82
N PHE A 129 -18.62 -10.03 -14.06
CA PHE A 129 -17.97 -11.26 -13.61
C PHE A 129 -18.00 -11.38 -12.08
N PHE A 130 -17.70 -10.32 -11.35
CA PHE A 130 -17.79 -10.32 -9.88
C PHE A 130 -19.20 -10.52 -9.36
N LEU A 131 -20.20 -9.88 -9.98
CA LEU A 131 -21.59 -10.09 -9.62
C LEU A 131 -22.02 -11.56 -9.85
N ASN A 132 -21.57 -12.19 -10.93
CA ASN A 132 -21.88 -13.60 -11.21
C ASN A 132 -21.20 -14.58 -10.25
N GLN A 133 -20.07 -14.19 -9.66
CA GLN A 133 -19.32 -14.98 -8.68
C GLN A 133 -19.70 -14.64 -7.23
N ASP A 134 -20.71 -13.79 -7.02
CA ASP A 134 -21.11 -13.25 -5.72
C ASP A 134 -19.94 -12.62 -4.92
N LEU A 135 -18.96 -12.05 -5.63
CA LEU A 135 -17.81 -11.38 -5.04
C LEU A 135 -18.16 -9.94 -4.66
N ALA A 136 -17.96 -9.61 -3.38
CA ALA A 136 -18.12 -8.25 -2.89
C ALA A 136 -16.94 -7.38 -3.32
N TYR A 137 -17.23 -6.17 -3.80
CA TYR A 137 -16.22 -5.19 -4.19
C TYR A 137 -16.72 -3.76 -3.93
N GLU A 138 -15.78 -2.84 -3.79
CA GLU A 138 -16.04 -1.40 -3.63
C GLU A 138 -15.34 -0.60 -4.72
N HIS A 139 -16.00 0.43 -5.25
CA HIS A 139 -15.36 1.39 -6.15
C HIS A 139 -14.50 2.38 -5.37
N ARG A 140 -13.27 2.57 -5.83
CA ARG A 140 -12.32 3.57 -5.30
C ARG A 140 -12.13 4.69 -6.31
N GLU A 141 -12.09 5.93 -5.83
CA GLU A 141 -11.72 7.06 -6.68
C GLU A 141 -10.22 7.03 -7.01
N PRO A 142 -9.82 7.21 -8.29
CA PRO A 142 -8.42 7.37 -8.64
C PRO A 142 -7.84 8.56 -7.88
N ARG A 143 -6.71 8.37 -7.17
CA ARG A 143 -5.96 9.46 -6.53
C ARG A 143 -5.34 10.34 -7.62
N ARG A 144 -6.14 11.29 -8.14
CA ARG A 144 -5.87 12.28 -9.20
C ARG A 144 -5.91 11.71 -10.63
N PRO A 145 -6.74 12.28 -11.53
CA PRO A 145 -6.72 11.91 -12.93
C PRO A 145 -5.42 12.42 -13.58
N ALA A 146 -4.55 11.48 -13.93
CA ALA A 146 -3.34 11.70 -14.71
C ALA A 146 -3.47 10.99 -16.07
N PRO A 147 -2.74 11.40 -17.11
CA PRO A 147 -2.66 10.63 -18.35
C PRO A 147 -2.26 9.18 -18.07
N GLY A 148 -3.06 8.22 -18.53
CA GLY A 148 -2.86 6.78 -18.25
C GLY A 148 -3.23 6.38 -16.81
N ALA A 149 -4.20 7.05 -16.18
CA ALA A 149 -4.86 6.57 -14.97
C ALA A 149 -5.79 5.38 -15.32
N PRO A 150 -6.05 4.48 -14.35
CA PRO A 150 -7.07 3.43 -14.53
C PRO A 150 -8.45 4.04 -14.78
N GLU A 151 -9.24 3.36 -15.60
CA GLU A 151 -10.64 3.73 -15.87
C GLU A 151 -11.51 3.47 -14.64
N VAL A 152 -11.25 2.34 -13.97
CA VAL A 152 -11.96 1.91 -12.76
C VAL A 152 -10.94 1.34 -11.78
N VAL A 153 -11.11 1.66 -10.50
CA VAL A 153 -10.36 1.02 -9.42
C VAL A 153 -11.37 0.32 -8.51
N LEU A 154 -11.18 -0.98 -8.32
CA LEU A 154 -11.97 -1.78 -7.40
C LEU A 154 -11.10 -2.19 -6.22
N SER A 155 -11.67 -2.19 -5.02
CA SER A 155 -11.07 -2.82 -3.85
C SER A 155 -11.94 -3.97 -3.37
N LEU A 156 -11.31 -5.08 -3.01
CA LEU A 156 -11.95 -6.24 -2.39
C LEU A 156 -11.01 -6.86 -1.37
N ASP A 157 -11.54 -7.70 -0.50
CA ASP A 157 -10.76 -8.51 0.44
C ASP A 157 -10.74 -9.97 -0.06
N TRP A 158 -9.55 -10.56 -0.12
CA TRP A 158 -9.34 -11.96 -0.51
C TRP A 158 -8.61 -12.68 0.63
N ASP A 159 -9.33 -13.49 1.42
CA ASP A 159 -8.79 -14.20 2.58
C ASP A 159 -7.92 -13.30 3.49
N ASP A 160 -8.48 -12.17 3.94
CA ASP A 160 -7.82 -11.13 4.75
C ASP A 160 -6.66 -10.38 4.07
N VAL A 161 -6.42 -10.62 2.78
CA VAL A 161 -5.51 -9.83 1.95
C VAL A 161 -6.30 -8.73 1.23
N PRO A 162 -6.06 -7.44 1.53
CA PRO A 162 -6.71 -6.36 0.82
C PRO A 162 -6.16 -6.28 -0.61
N VAL A 163 -7.04 -6.31 -1.60
CA VAL A 163 -6.70 -6.33 -3.03
C VAL A 163 -7.18 -5.05 -3.70
N ARG A 164 -6.29 -4.44 -4.47
CA ARG A 164 -6.60 -3.30 -5.34
C ARG A 164 -6.49 -3.71 -6.80
N LEU A 165 -7.62 -3.68 -7.50
CA LEU A 165 -7.70 -3.92 -8.93
C LEU A 165 -7.74 -2.62 -9.70
N SER A 166 -6.76 -2.40 -10.55
CA SER A 166 -6.67 -1.23 -11.43
C SER A 166 -7.04 -1.65 -12.85
N ILE A 167 -8.22 -1.24 -13.31
CA ILE A 167 -8.75 -1.64 -14.62
C ILE A 167 -8.40 -0.56 -15.64
N TYR A 168 -7.75 -0.97 -16.72
CA TYR A 168 -7.41 -0.10 -17.84
C TYR A 168 -8.11 -0.58 -19.11
N GLY A 169 -8.40 0.33 -20.03
CA GLY A 169 -8.90 -0.06 -21.36
C GLY A 169 -7.86 -0.87 -22.14
N ALA A 170 -8.34 -1.75 -23.04
CA ALA A 170 -7.50 -2.67 -23.82
C ALA A 170 -6.30 -2.01 -24.55
N GLY A 171 -6.45 -0.75 -24.99
CA GLY A 171 -5.38 0.00 -25.66
C GLY A 171 -4.23 0.44 -24.73
N ALA A 172 -4.43 0.41 -23.42
CA ALA A 172 -3.44 0.81 -22.42
C ALA A 172 -2.41 -0.30 -22.13
N GLU A 173 -2.69 -1.57 -22.45
CA GLU A 173 -1.76 -2.68 -22.21
C GLU A 173 -0.41 -2.43 -22.90
N ARG A 174 -0.43 -1.90 -24.13
CA ARG A 174 0.77 -1.63 -24.93
C ARG A 174 1.47 -0.31 -24.59
N ASN A 175 0.70 0.69 -24.14
CA ASN A 175 1.16 2.07 -23.96
C ASN A 175 1.40 2.45 -22.49
N GLY A 176 0.89 1.66 -21.55
CA GLY A 176 0.85 1.96 -20.11
C GLY A 176 2.16 1.74 -19.36
N ARG A 177 3.32 1.68 -20.06
CA ARG A 177 4.63 1.62 -19.41
C ARG A 177 4.91 2.93 -18.70
N ARG A 178 4.43 3.09 -17.46
CA ARG A 178 4.95 4.11 -16.57
C ARG A 178 6.41 3.76 -16.25
N PRO A 179 7.35 4.72 -16.37
CA PRO A 179 8.73 4.46 -15.97
C PRO A 179 8.76 4.05 -14.49
N HIS A 180 9.47 2.96 -14.19
CA HIS A 180 9.67 2.37 -12.84
C HIS A 180 8.56 1.50 -12.26
N GLN A 181 7.53 1.10 -13.02
CA GLN A 181 6.54 0.14 -12.53
C GLN A 181 6.81 -1.24 -13.14
N GLU A 182 7.45 -2.12 -12.37
CA GLU A 182 7.60 -3.53 -12.75
C GLU A 182 6.23 -4.21 -12.78
N ARG A 183 6.07 -5.16 -13.69
CA ARG A 183 4.85 -5.95 -13.84
C ARG A 183 5.20 -7.40 -14.08
N ALA A 184 4.46 -8.29 -13.45
CA ALA A 184 4.63 -9.72 -13.60
C ALA A 184 3.34 -10.38 -14.10
N ARG A 185 3.47 -11.28 -15.08
CA ARG A 185 2.41 -12.22 -15.46
C ARG A 185 2.34 -13.37 -14.47
N LEU A 186 1.24 -14.11 -14.49
CA LEU A 186 0.98 -15.26 -13.63
C LEU A 186 2.20 -16.19 -13.49
N ALA A 187 2.76 -16.65 -14.61
CA ALA A 187 3.92 -17.54 -14.62
C ALA A 187 5.17 -16.97 -13.92
N GLN A 188 5.35 -15.64 -13.94
CA GLN A 188 6.45 -14.97 -13.23
C GLN A 188 6.18 -14.91 -11.72
N VAL A 189 4.93 -14.70 -11.31
CA VAL A 189 4.53 -14.70 -9.89
C VAL A 189 4.66 -16.10 -9.29
N GLU A 190 4.22 -17.13 -10.02
CA GLU A 190 4.39 -18.54 -9.63
C GLU A 190 5.87 -18.90 -9.45
N ALA A 191 6.76 -18.40 -10.33
CA ALA A 191 8.19 -18.59 -10.18
C ALA A 191 8.75 -17.90 -8.91
N LEU A 192 8.22 -16.73 -8.52
CA LEU A 192 8.62 -16.03 -7.30
C LEU A 192 8.23 -16.80 -6.03
N LEU A 193 7.07 -17.46 -6.02
CA LEU A 193 6.65 -18.35 -4.93
C LEU A 193 7.56 -19.57 -4.83
N ASN A 194 7.81 -20.24 -5.96
CA ASN A 194 8.65 -21.44 -5.97
C ASN A 194 10.10 -21.16 -5.57
N ASN A 195 10.63 -19.97 -5.87
CA ASN A 195 11.97 -19.56 -5.46
C ASN A 195 12.06 -19.21 -3.97
N ALA A 196 10.98 -18.70 -3.37
CA ALA A 196 10.92 -18.44 -1.93
C ALA A 196 10.91 -19.76 -1.14
N ALA A 197 10.08 -20.72 -1.57
CA ALA A 197 9.99 -22.06 -0.97
C ALA A 197 11.28 -22.90 -1.13
N ALA A 198 12.15 -22.57 -2.09
CA ALA A 198 13.43 -23.25 -2.31
C ALA A 198 14.61 -22.64 -1.52
N ALA A 199 14.40 -21.51 -0.85
CA ALA A 199 15.43 -20.80 -0.08
C ALA A 199 15.44 -21.18 1.43
N GLU A 200 14.54 -22.08 1.84
CA GLU A 200 14.40 -22.64 3.19
C GLU A 200 14.97 -24.06 3.27
#